data_AF-A0A897NSR6-F1
#
_entry.id   AF-A0A897NSR6-F1
#
_cell.length_a   1.000
_cell.length_b   1.000
_cell.length_c   1.000
_cell.angle_alpha   90.00
_cell.angle_beta   90.00
_cell.angle_gamma   90.00
#
_symmetry.space_group_name_H-M   'P 1'
#
loop_
_entity.id
_entity.type
_entity.pdbx_description
1 polymer ?
#
loop_
_entity_poly.entity_id
_entity_poly.type
_entity_poly.pdbx_seq_one_letter_code
_entity_poly.pdbx_strand_id
1 'polypeptide(L)'
;MIDLPAERDKTNMFAKSLFRDGRQMSGMSSDGVEPGTDRTGAAKLERPDSADDDRDPVVEDALEAVRRRGRTVEQRELERATARLDAMDSLTDERQRVLAETASAIAAGVLAAPLASLSGVDGLDDGELERIESLLNPE
;
A
#
# COMPACT_ATOMS: atom_id res chain seq x y z
N MET A 1 15.72 32.55 -42.59
CA MET A 1 14.62 33.38 -42.04
C MET A 1 13.51 32.41 -41.66
N ILE A 2 13.53 31.76 -40.49
CA ILE A 2 13.53 32.26 -39.10
C ILE A 2 12.42 33.28 -38.88
N ASP A 3 11.31 32.85 -38.28
CA ASP A 3 10.92 33.33 -36.94
C ASP A 3 9.81 32.45 -36.32
N LEU A 4 10.18 31.68 -35.29
CA LEU A 4 9.35 31.43 -34.09
C LEU A 4 9.84 32.48 -33.09
N PRO A 5 8.96 33.17 -32.33
CA PRO A 5 8.77 32.72 -30.94
C PRO A 5 7.43 33.13 -30.27
N ALA A 6 7.09 32.42 -29.19
CA ALA A 6 6.60 32.93 -27.88
C ALA A 6 5.82 31.79 -27.19
N GLU A 7 6.50 30.95 -26.41
CA GLU A 7 6.71 31.12 -24.97
C GLU A 7 5.42 31.11 -24.10
N ARG A 8 5.45 30.15 -23.18
CA ARG A 8 5.10 30.24 -21.75
C ARG A 8 3.64 30.05 -21.32
N ASP A 9 3.45 28.88 -20.73
CA ASP A 9 3.27 28.72 -19.27
C ASP A 9 2.02 29.36 -18.66
N LYS A 10 1.03 28.51 -18.39
CA LYS A 10 0.00 28.75 -17.38
C LYS A 10 -0.10 27.56 -16.44
N THR A 11 1.01 27.31 -15.76
CA THR A 11 1.02 26.70 -14.44
C THR A 11 0.10 27.50 -13.50
N ASN A 12 -0.61 26.80 -12.62
CA ASN A 12 -1.18 27.31 -11.36
C ASN A 12 -2.35 28.30 -11.44
N MET A 13 -3.58 27.77 -11.48
CA MET A 13 -4.80 28.50 -11.07
C MET A 13 -5.29 28.18 -9.64
N PHE A 14 -4.50 27.49 -8.80
CA PHE A 14 -4.93 27.09 -7.44
C PHE A 14 -4.26 27.82 -6.26
N ALA A 15 -3.68 29.00 -6.47
CA ALA A 15 -3.19 29.80 -5.36
C ALA A 15 -3.38 31.29 -5.64
N LYS A 16 -4.50 31.87 -5.18
CA LYS A 16 -4.68 33.32 -4.97
C LYS A 16 -6.04 33.62 -4.30
N SER A 17 -6.13 33.44 -3.00
CA SER A 17 -7.16 34.12 -2.19
C SER A 17 -6.79 34.21 -0.71
N LEU A 18 -5.68 34.86 -0.36
CA LEU A 18 -5.42 35.20 1.05
C LEU A 18 -4.90 36.63 1.29
N PHE A 19 -5.10 37.54 0.34
CA PHE A 19 -4.82 38.95 0.59
C PHE A 19 -5.90 39.83 -0.03
N ARG A 20 -6.70 40.46 0.84
CA ARG A 20 -7.47 41.65 0.53
C ARG A 20 -7.31 42.64 1.68
N ASP A 21 -6.83 43.82 1.33
CA ASP A 21 -6.82 45.07 2.11
C ASP A 21 -5.80 45.19 3.26
N GLY A 22 -4.67 45.82 2.93
CA GLY A 22 -3.58 46.14 3.86
C GLY A 22 -3.97 47.10 4.98
N ARG A 23 -4.47 46.55 6.08
CA ARG A 23 -4.49 47.21 7.39
C ARG A 23 -3.83 46.33 8.45
N GLN A 24 -2.70 46.79 8.97
CA GLN A 24 -2.18 46.37 10.27
C GLN A 24 -3.06 47.01 11.35
N MET A 25 -3.68 46.19 12.20
CA MET A 25 -4.23 46.64 13.47
C MET A 25 -3.29 46.13 14.56
N SER A 26 -2.40 47.02 15.02
CA SER A 26 -1.70 46.90 16.28
C SER A 26 -2.54 47.54 17.38
N GLY A 27 -2.53 46.91 18.57
CA GLY A 27 -3.04 47.43 19.83
C GLY A 27 -4.26 46.64 20.32
N MET A 28 -4.41 46.26 21.59
CA MET A 28 -3.66 46.54 22.82
C MET A 28 -3.98 45.38 23.81
N SER A 29 -3.13 45.23 24.83
CA SER A 29 -3.36 44.44 26.04
C SER A 29 -4.77 44.57 26.63
N SER A 30 -5.27 43.51 27.28
CA SER A 30 -5.55 43.51 28.73
C SER A 30 -6.25 42.21 29.16
N ASP A 31 -5.86 41.77 30.36
CA ASP A 31 -6.58 40.95 31.33
C ASP A 31 -6.89 39.48 31.04
N GLY A 32 -6.37 38.67 31.97
CA GLY A 32 -6.62 37.24 32.06
C GLY A 32 -8.04 36.91 32.50
N VAL A 33 -8.52 35.80 31.96
CA VAL A 33 -9.53 34.93 32.56
C VAL A 33 -9.14 33.52 32.12
N GLU A 34 -8.73 32.66 33.06
CA GLU A 34 -8.68 31.22 32.82
C GLU A 34 -10.12 30.72 32.59
N PRO A 35 -10.39 29.93 31.54
CA PRO A 35 -11.54 29.06 31.53
C PRO A 35 -11.06 27.65 31.88
N GLY A 36 -11.25 27.27 33.14
CA GLY A 36 -11.31 25.86 33.50
C GLY A 36 -12.45 25.21 32.73
N THR A 37 -12.12 24.35 31.77
CA THR A 37 -13.07 23.41 31.16
C THR A 37 -12.75 22.02 31.64
N ASP A 38 -13.29 21.70 32.81
CA ASP A 38 -13.73 20.33 33.10
C ASP A 38 -14.77 19.91 32.06
N ARG A 39 -14.76 18.61 31.75
CA ARG A 39 -15.66 17.86 30.82
C ARG A 39 -15.25 17.84 29.35
N THR A 40 -14.11 17.23 29.06
CA THR A 40 -14.10 16.25 27.96
C THR A 40 -14.64 14.94 28.51
N GLY A 41 -15.96 14.77 28.38
CA GLY A 41 -16.55 13.44 28.40
C GLY A 41 -15.83 12.63 27.33
N ALA A 42 -15.00 11.69 27.77
CA ALA A 42 -14.43 10.68 26.92
C ALA A 42 -15.61 9.91 26.33
N ALA A 43 -16.06 10.34 25.15
CA ALA A 43 -16.84 9.51 24.27
C ALA A 43 -16.00 8.25 24.10
N LYS A 44 -16.43 7.19 24.80
CA LYS A 44 -16.00 5.84 24.51
C LYS A 44 -16.35 5.65 23.03
N LEU A 45 -15.36 5.83 22.18
CA LEU A 45 -15.34 5.24 20.87
C LEU A 45 -15.54 3.76 21.15
N GLU A 46 -16.79 3.30 21.01
CA GLU A 46 -17.09 1.90 20.78
C GLU A 46 -16.19 1.52 19.61
N ARG A 47 -15.09 0.86 19.97
CA ARG A 47 -14.26 0.14 19.04
C ARG A 47 -15.26 -0.74 18.31
N PRO A 48 -15.42 -0.65 16.98
CA PRO A 48 -16.22 -1.65 16.30
C PRO A 48 -15.60 -2.97 16.73
N ASP A 49 -16.41 -3.84 17.32
CA ASP A 49 -16.03 -5.20 17.63
C ASP A 49 -15.25 -5.69 16.43
N SER A 50 -13.94 -5.83 16.62
CA SER A 50 -13.13 -6.68 15.78
C SER A 50 -13.84 -8.00 15.91
N ALA A 51 -14.68 -8.32 14.91
CA ALA A 51 -15.25 -9.63 14.75
C ALA A 51 -14.09 -10.58 15.05
N ASP A 52 -14.23 -11.34 16.14
CA ASP A 52 -13.34 -12.44 16.42
C ASP A 52 -13.30 -13.21 15.11
N ASP A 53 -12.16 -13.12 14.44
CA ASP A 53 -11.88 -13.83 13.22
C ASP A 53 -11.68 -15.27 13.69
N ASP A 54 -12.79 -15.95 13.97
CA ASP A 54 -12.91 -17.39 14.24
C ASP A 54 -12.56 -18.17 12.96
N ARG A 55 -11.50 -17.73 12.26
CA ARG A 55 -10.93 -18.47 11.16
C ARG A 55 -10.27 -19.69 11.73
N ASP A 56 -10.57 -20.80 11.08
CA ASP A 56 -9.90 -22.05 11.35
C ASP A 56 -8.37 -21.84 11.24
N PRO A 57 -7.59 -22.15 12.30
CA PRO A 57 -6.13 -21.97 12.28
C PRO A 57 -5.47 -22.71 11.10
N VAL A 58 -6.06 -23.81 10.65
CA VAL A 58 -5.59 -24.57 9.48
C VAL A 58 -5.73 -23.75 8.19
N VAL A 59 -6.82 -22.98 8.06
CA VAL A 59 -7.04 -22.07 6.92
C VAL A 59 -6.03 -20.92 6.95
N GLU A 60 -5.76 -20.34 8.13
CA GLU A 60 -4.78 -19.25 8.25
C GLU A 60 -3.35 -19.74 7.95
N ASP A 61 -2.98 -20.93 8.41
CA ASP A 61 -1.68 -21.55 8.09
C ASP A 61 -1.55 -21.78 6.57
N ALA A 62 -2.59 -22.27 5.91
CA ALA A 62 -2.62 -22.44 4.46
C ALA A 62 -2.49 -21.10 3.72
N LEU A 63 -3.20 -20.06 4.17
CA LEU A 63 -3.09 -18.70 3.63
C LEU A 63 -1.67 -18.15 3.77
N GLU A 64 -1.04 -18.32 4.93
CA GLU A 64 0.34 -17.88 5.15
C GLU A 64 1.32 -18.63 4.25
N ALA A 65 1.15 -19.95 4.14
CA ALA A 65 2.01 -20.79 3.32
C ALA A 65 1.95 -20.40 1.83
N VAL A 66 0.75 -20.12 1.30
CA VAL A 66 0.54 -19.59 -0.06
C VAL A 66 1.21 -18.22 -0.23
N ARG A 67 1.01 -17.29 0.70
CA ARG A 67 1.66 -15.96 0.65
C ARG A 67 3.17 -16.06 0.71
N ARG A 68 3.71 -16.96 1.52
CA ARG A 68 5.16 -17.18 1.68
C ARG A 68 5.75 -17.75 0.40
N ARG A 69 5.12 -18.79 -0.17
CA ARG A 69 5.57 -19.37 -1.44
C ARG A 69 5.56 -18.35 -2.57
N GLY A 70 4.50 -17.55 -2.67
CA GLY A 70 4.39 -16.46 -3.63
C GLY A 70 5.58 -15.50 -3.57
N ARG A 71 5.90 -15.00 -2.37
CA ARG A 71 7.06 -14.12 -2.13
C ARG A 71 8.40 -14.76 -2.51
N THR A 72 8.59 -16.03 -2.17
CA THR A 72 9.81 -16.77 -2.53
C THR A 72 10.00 -16.87 -4.04
N VAL A 73 8.93 -17.17 -4.78
CA VAL A 73 8.98 -17.26 -6.24
C VAL A 73 9.21 -15.89 -6.87
N GLU A 74 8.48 -14.86 -6.41
CA GLU A 74 8.65 -13.47 -6.85
C GLU A 74 10.10 -13.03 -6.71
N GLN A 75 10.69 -13.21 -5.53
CA GLN A 75 12.07 -12.83 -5.26
C GLN A 75 13.06 -13.59 -6.15
N ARG A 76 12.95 -14.92 -6.24
CA ARG A 76 13.85 -15.75 -7.06
C ARG A 76 13.84 -15.32 -8.52
N GLU A 77 12.66 -15.07 -9.10
CA GLU A 77 12.56 -14.70 -10.50
C GLU A 77 12.97 -13.24 -10.74
N LEU A 78 12.71 -12.33 -9.80
CA LEU A 78 13.23 -10.96 -9.83
C LEU A 78 14.76 -10.94 -9.82
N GLU A 79 15.40 -11.72 -8.94
CA GLU A 79 16.86 -11.85 -8.87
C GLU A 79 17.44 -12.40 -10.17
N ARG A 80 16.82 -13.44 -10.76
CA ARG A 80 17.22 -14.00 -12.05
C ARG A 80 17.11 -13.00 -13.19
N ALA A 81 16.01 -12.26 -13.25
CA ALA A 81 15.79 -11.25 -14.27
C ALA A 81 16.80 -10.10 -14.12
N THR A 82 17.04 -9.65 -12.89
CA THR A 82 18.04 -8.61 -12.57
C THR A 82 19.43 -9.04 -13.01
N ALA A 83 19.87 -10.25 -12.63
CA ALA A 83 21.19 -10.77 -13.00
C ALA A 83 21.38 -10.88 -14.53
N ARG A 84 20.33 -11.25 -15.28
CA ARG A 84 20.38 -11.29 -16.75
C ARG A 84 20.49 -9.89 -17.36
N LEU A 85 19.73 -8.93 -16.85
CA LEU A 85 19.76 -7.55 -17.36
C LEU A 85 21.08 -6.85 -17.04
N ASP A 86 21.65 -7.12 -15.87
CA ASP A 86 22.96 -6.64 -15.44
C ASP A 86 24.07 -7.19 -16.35
N ALA A 87 24.05 -8.50 -16.64
CA ALA A 87 25.00 -9.12 -17.58
C ALA A 87 24.92 -8.59 -19.02
N MET A 88 23.85 -7.87 -19.37
CA MET A 88 23.68 -7.21 -20.67
C MET A 88 24.00 -5.71 -20.63
N ASP A 89 24.56 -5.20 -19.52
CA ASP A 89 24.80 -3.76 -19.27
C ASP A 89 23.54 -2.90 -19.50
N SER A 90 22.37 -3.50 -19.24
CA SER A 90 21.06 -2.91 -19.55
C SER A 90 20.25 -2.55 -18.30
N LEU A 91 20.79 -2.82 -17.13
CA LEU A 91 20.14 -2.57 -15.85
C LEU A 91 20.37 -1.11 -15.42
N THR A 92 19.27 -0.40 -15.20
CA THR A 92 19.27 0.93 -14.57
C THR A 92 18.39 0.89 -13.34
N ASP A 93 18.59 1.79 -12.39
CA ASP A 93 17.77 1.88 -11.16
C ASP A 93 16.27 1.97 -11.48
N GLU A 94 15.91 2.73 -12.52
CA GLU A 94 14.53 2.86 -12.97
C GLU A 94 13.97 1.55 -13.52
N ARG A 95 14.75 0.83 -14.35
CA ARG A 95 14.33 -0.48 -14.86
C ARG A 95 14.22 -1.51 -13.76
N GLN A 96 15.12 -1.47 -12.77
CA GLN A 96 15.07 -2.35 -11.60
C GLN A 96 13.80 -2.08 -10.78
N ARG A 97 13.45 -0.81 -10.55
CA ARG A 97 12.19 -0.43 -9.87
C ARG A 97 10.97 -0.94 -10.63
N VAL A 98 10.89 -0.67 -11.94
CA VAL A 98 9.76 -1.12 -12.77
C VAL A 98 9.65 -2.65 -12.79
N LEU A 99 10.78 -3.35 -12.84
CA LEU A 99 10.80 -4.81 -12.80
C LEU A 99 10.29 -5.35 -11.46
N ALA A 100 10.71 -4.75 -10.35
CA ALA A 100 10.23 -5.13 -9.01
C ALA A 100 8.72 -4.86 -8.85
N GLU A 101 8.25 -3.69 -9.30
CA GLU A 101 6.82 -3.36 -9.28
C GLU A 101 6.00 -4.33 -10.13
N THR A 102 6.50 -4.66 -11.32
CA THR A 102 5.84 -5.62 -12.23
C THR A 102 5.80 -7.01 -11.62
N ALA A 103 6.91 -7.48 -11.04
CA ALA A 103 6.98 -8.78 -10.37
C ALA A 103 5.96 -8.86 -9.22
N SER A 104 5.88 -7.81 -8.40
CA SER A 104 4.93 -7.73 -7.29
C SER A 104 3.48 -7.70 -7.76
N ALA A 105 3.17 -6.92 -8.80
CA ALA A 105 1.82 -6.86 -9.38
C ALA A 105 1.38 -8.22 -9.96
N ILE A 106 2.29 -8.92 -10.65
CA ILE A 106 2.02 -10.26 -11.17
C ILE A 106 1.80 -11.25 -10.02
N ALA A 107 2.67 -11.26 -9.01
CA ALA A 107 2.53 -12.13 -7.85
C ALA A 107 1.20 -11.89 -7.13
N ALA A 108 0.85 -10.62 -6.87
CA ALA A 108 -0.43 -10.25 -6.27
C ALA A 108 -1.62 -10.71 -7.13
N GLY A 109 -1.57 -10.51 -8.45
CA GLY A 109 -2.63 -10.92 -9.37
C GLY A 109 -2.83 -12.44 -9.42
N VAL A 110 -1.74 -13.21 -9.46
CA VAL A 110 -1.79 -14.69 -9.47
C VAL A 110 -2.31 -15.24 -8.14
N LEU A 111 -1.91 -14.64 -7.01
CA LEU A 111 -2.31 -15.10 -5.67
C LEU A 111 -3.72 -14.65 -5.28
N ALA A 112 -4.28 -13.62 -5.91
CA ALA A 112 -5.58 -13.06 -5.52
C ALA A 112 -6.71 -14.12 -5.50
N ALA A 113 -6.83 -14.92 -6.56
CA ALA A 113 -7.89 -15.94 -6.64
C ALA A 113 -7.69 -17.10 -5.65
N PRO A 114 -6.49 -17.71 -5.50
CA PRO A 114 -6.22 -18.70 -4.46
C PRO A 114 -6.47 -18.17 -3.04
N LEU A 115 -6.03 -16.96 -2.72
CA LEU A 115 -6.21 -16.37 -1.39
C LEU A 115 -7.68 -16.07 -1.10
N ALA A 116 -8.43 -15.55 -2.07
CA ALA A 116 -9.87 -15.33 -1.93
C ALA A 116 -10.63 -16.65 -1.77
N SER A 117 -10.20 -17.70 -2.48
CA SER A 117 -10.82 -19.03 -2.37
C SER A 117 -10.62 -19.60 -0.97
N LEU A 118 -9.39 -19.56 -0.44
CA LEU A 118 -9.08 -20.05 0.91
C LEU A 118 -9.71 -19.21 2.02
N SER A 119 -9.79 -17.89 1.85
CA SER A 119 -10.38 -17.00 2.87
C SER A 119 -11.90 -17.15 3.01
N GLY A 120 -12.56 -17.82 2.06
CA GLY A 120 -14.01 -18.02 2.06
C GLY A 120 -14.47 -19.42 2.49
N VAL A 121 -13.55 -20.29 2.91
CA VAL A 121 -13.87 -21.66 3.34
C VAL A 121 -13.86 -21.75 4.86
N ASP A 122 -14.90 -22.36 5.41
CA ASP A 122 -14.98 -22.71 6.83
C ASP A 122 -14.32 -24.08 7.04
N GLY A 123 -13.00 -24.07 7.17
CA GLY A 123 -12.16 -25.27 7.33
C GLY A 123 -11.71 -25.90 6.02
N LEU A 124 -10.61 -26.66 6.07
CA LEU A 124 -10.07 -27.42 4.94
C LEU A 124 -10.09 -28.90 5.28
N ASP A 125 -10.49 -29.74 4.32
CA ASP A 125 -10.35 -31.18 4.48
C ASP A 125 -8.90 -31.65 4.22
N ASP A 126 -8.57 -32.87 4.65
CA ASP A 126 -7.23 -33.44 4.50
C ASP A 126 -6.77 -33.51 3.03
N GLY A 127 -7.70 -33.70 2.08
CA GLY A 127 -7.40 -33.76 0.65
C GLY A 127 -7.10 -32.40 0.04
N GLU A 128 -7.78 -31.35 0.50
CA GLU A 128 -7.51 -29.96 0.14
C GLU A 128 -6.15 -29.52 0.68
N LEU A 129 -5.83 -29.91 1.92
CA LEU A 129 -4.51 -29.65 2.51
C LEU A 129 -3.39 -30.32 1.75
N GLU A 130 -3.53 -31.61 1.43
CA GLU A 130 -2.52 -32.35 0.65
C GLU A 130 -2.32 -31.73 -0.73
N ARG A 131 -3.41 -31.28 -1.36
CA ARG A 131 -3.35 -30.58 -2.65
C ARG A 131 -2.61 -29.24 -2.55
N ILE A 132 -2.90 -28.45 -1.53
CA ILE A 132 -2.22 -27.17 -1.29
C ILE A 132 -0.74 -27.42 -1.02
N GLU A 133 -0.40 -28.38 -0.16
CA GLU A 133 0.97 -28.74 0.17
C GLU A 133 1.77 -29.16 -1.07
N SER A 134 1.20 -30.01 -1.93
CA SER A 134 1.82 -30.43 -3.20
C SER A 134 2.10 -29.25 -4.14
N LEU A 135 1.17 -28.28 -4.21
CA LEU A 135 1.35 -27.08 -5.03
C LEU A 135 2.39 -26.11 -4.47
N LEU A 136 2.55 -26.06 -3.14
CA LEU A 136 3.54 -25.22 -2.48
C LEU A 136 4.96 -25.81 -2.58
N ASN A 137 5.07 -27.14 -2.63
CA ASN A 137 6.32 -27.89 -2.68
C ASN A 137 6.39 -28.80 -3.93
N PRO A 138 6.45 -28.23 -5.15
CA PRO A 138 6.62 -29.03 -6.36
C PRO A 138 8.03 -29.65 -6.39
N GLU A 139 8.08 -30.97 -6.63
CA GLU A 139 9.32 -31.77 -6.79
C GLU A 139 10.25 -31.26 -7.91
#